data_AF-A0A7C5K4Q1-F1
#
_entry.id   AF-A0A7C5K4Q1-F1
#
_cell.length_a   1.000
_cell.length_b   1.000
_cell.length_c   1.000
_cell.angle_alpha   90.00
_cell.angle_beta   90.00
_cell.angle_gamma   90.00
#
_symmetry.space_group_name_H-M   'P 1'
#
loop_
_entity.id
_entity.type
_entity.pdbx_description
1 polymer ?
#
loop_
_entity_poly.entity_id
_entity_poly.type
_entity_poly.pdbx_seq_one_letter_code
_entity_poly.pdbx_strand_id
1 'polypeptide(L)'
;MKEVVINPITRLEGHGKITIFLNDEGDVDEAYFQVPELRGFEKFCEGRRAEDLPIITPRICGVCPVAHHMASAKALDAAFNVEPPEPAKKLRALMYCG
;
A
#
# COMPACT_ATOMS: atom_id res chain seq x y z
N MET A 1 -13.05 -25.81 -20.40
CA MET A 1 -12.45 -24.78 -19.52
C MET A 1 -11.30 -25.34 -18.69
N LYS A 2 -10.08 -24.86 -18.94
CA LYS A 2 -8.86 -25.28 -18.24
C LYS A 2 -8.50 -24.23 -17.18
N GLU A 3 -8.15 -24.66 -15.97
CA GLU A 3 -7.75 -23.76 -14.88
C GLU A 3 -6.22 -23.72 -14.75
N VAL A 4 -5.66 -22.52 -14.59
CA VAL A 4 -4.24 -22.28 -14.25
C VAL A 4 -4.18 -21.51 -12.94
N VAL A 5 -3.50 -22.06 -11.94
CA VAL A 5 -3.37 -21.45 -10.60
C VAL A 5 -1.92 -21.08 -10.34
N ILE A 6 -1.69 -19.81 -9.99
CA ILE A 6 -0.40 -19.28 -9.54
C ILE A 6 -0.52 -18.95 -8.05
N ASN A 7 0.03 -19.83 -7.21
CA ASN A 7 0.05 -19.67 -5.75
C ASN A 7 1.29 -20.35 -5.14
N PRO A 8 2.22 -19.60 -4.51
CA PRO A 8 2.21 -18.15 -4.35
C PRO A 8 2.64 -17.43 -5.64
N ILE A 9 2.16 -16.19 -5.83
CA ILE A 9 2.85 -15.27 -6.74
C ILE A 9 4.21 -14.91 -6.09
N THR A 10 5.29 -14.88 -6.87
CA THR A 10 6.64 -14.57 -6.37
C THR A 10 7.18 -13.29 -7.00
N ARG A 11 8.25 -12.72 -6.41
CA ARG A 11 8.83 -11.40 -6.79
C ARG A 11 7.86 -10.22 -6.64
N LEU A 12 6.98 -10.28 -5.65
CA LEU A 12 6.22 -9.14 -5.13
C LEU A 12 6.48 -8.97 -3.63
N GLU A 13 5.98 -7.88 -3.06
CA GLU A 13 5.81 -7.73 -1.62
C GLU A 13 4.44 -8.27 -1.20
N GLY A 14 4.36 -8.93 -0.03
CA GLY A 14 3.11 -9.48 0.48
C GLY A 14 2.72 -10.82 -0.15
N HIS A 15 1.41 -11.11 -0.10
CA HIS A 15 0.84 -12.39 -0.51
C HIS A 15 -0.16 -12.21 -1.63
N GLY A 16 -0.16 -13.12 -2.61
CA GLY A 16 -1.14 -13.10 -3.67
C GLY A 16 -1.32 -14.46 -4.33
N LYS A 17 -2.50 -14.65 -4.92
CA LYS A 17 -2.86 -15.79 -5.76
C LYS A 17 -3.57 -15.28 -7.02
N ILE A 18 -3.24 -15.88 -8.16
CA ILE A 18 -3.99 -15.66 -9.41
C ILE A 18 -4.59 -17.00 -9.84
N THR A 19 -5.88 -17.02 -10.14
CA THR A 19 -6.54 -18.12 -10.86
C THR A 19 -6.96 -17.61 -12.23
N ILE A 20 -6.57 -18.31 -13.29
CA ILE A 20 -6.85 -17.98 -14.68
C ILE A 20 -7.64 -19.13 -15.30
N PHE A 21 -8.77 -18.81 -15.92
CA PHE A 21 -9.60 -19.76 -16.64
C PHE A 21 -9.43 -19.55 -18.14
N LEU A 22 -9.10 -20.63 -18.85
CA LEU A 22 -8.91 -20.61 -20.30
C LEU A 22 -10.12 -21.19 -21.02
N ASN A 23 -10.50 -20.56 -22.13
CA ASN A 23 -11.49 -21.08 -23.06
C ASN A 23 -10.93 -22.27 -23.86
N ASP A 24 -11.74 -22.85 -24.75
CA ASP A 24 -11.35 -24.04 -25.50
C ASP A 24 -10.28 -23.76 -26.59
N GLU A 25 -10.12 -22.50 -27.00
CA GLU A 25 -9.06 -22.04 -27.92
C GLU A 25 -7.72 -21.82 -27.19
N GLY A 26 -7.73 -21.84 -25.85
CA GLY A 26 -6.56 -21.61 -25.01
C GLY A 26 -6.35 -20.16 -24.59
N ASP A 27 -7.25 -19.25 -24.97
CA ASP A 27 -7.22 -17.85 -24.56
C ASP A 27 -7.80 -17.65 -23.15
N VAL A 28 -7.41 -16.55 -22.51
CA VAL A 28 -7.92 -16.17 -21.19
C VAL A 28 -9.38 -15.72 -21.31
N ASP A 29 -10.26 -16.41 -20.59
CA ASP A 29 -11.68 -16.08 -20.47
C ASP A 29 -11.92 -15.25 -19.20
N GLU A 30 -11.43 -15.75 -18.05
CA GLU A 30 -11.52 -15.05 -16.76
C GLU A 30 -10.22 -15.13 -15.96
N ALA A 31 -9.96 -14.11 -15.12
CA ALA A 31 -8.86 -14.13 -14.17
C ALA A 31 -9.26 -13.50 -12.84
N TYR A 32 -8.88 -14.15 -11.74
CA TYR A 32 -9.14 -13.72 -10.38
C TYR A 32 -7.83 -13.44 -9.66
N PHE A 33 -7.65 -12.21 -9.21
CA PHE A 33 -6.55 -11.83 -8.32
C PHE A 33 -7.04 -11.80 -6.88
N GLN A 34 -6.35 -12.53 -6.01
CA GLN A 34 -6.70 -12.66 -4.60
C GLN A 34 -5.53 -12.18 -3.75
N VAL A 35 -5.81 -11.26 -2.83
CA VAL A 35 -4.86 -10.79 -1.80
C VAL A 35 -5.33 -11.34 -0.45
N PRO A 36 -4.75 -12.44 0.05
CA PRO A 36 -5.22 -13.09 1.27
C PRO A 36 -4.75 -12.40 2.57
N GLU A 37 -3.87 -11.40 2.47
CA GLU A 37 -3.30 -10.70 3.62
C GLU A 37 -4.23 -9.60 4.15
N LEU A 38 -4.37 -9.55 5.49
CA LEU A 38 -4.97 -8.41 6.21
C LEU A 38 -4.23 -8.18 7.53
N ARG A 39 -3.75 -6.95 7.76
CA ARG A 39 -3.20 -6.52 9.06
C ARG A 39 -4.08 -5.50 9.79
N GLY A 40 -4.93 -4.77 9.07
CA GLY A 40 -5.91 -3.85 9.68
C GLY A 40 -5.30 -2.60 10.32
N PHE A 41 -4.32 -1.95 9.67
CA PHE A 41 -3.67 -0.74 10.19
C PHE A 41 -4.64 0.38 10.57
N GLU A 42 -5.77 0.49 9.87
CA GLU A 42 -6.83 1.47 10.15
C GLU A 42 -7.37 1.32 11.58
N LYS A 43 -7.51 0.08 12.08
CA LYS A 43 -7.92 -0.18 13.46
C LYS A 43 -6.86 0.19 14.48
N PHE A 44 -5.58 0.09 14.13
CA PHE A 44 -4.51 0.56 15.01
C PHE A 44 -4.45 2.09 15.12
N CYS A 45 -5.06 2.82 14.20
CA CYS A 45 -5.14 4.29 14.22
C CYS A 45 -6.25 4.79 15.15
N GLU A 46 -7.32 4.02 15.36
CA GLU A 46 -8.45 4.41 16.20
C GLU A 46 -8.00 4.65 17.65
N GLY A 47 -8.36 5.82 18.21
CA GLY A 47 -8.03 6.20 19.59
C GLY A 47 -6.58 6.65 19.81
N ARG A 48 -5.74 6.69 18.78
CA ARG A 48 -4.37 7.21 18.88
C ARG A 48 -4.29 8.72 18.65
N ARG A 49 -3.19 9.30 19.13
CA ARG A 49 -2.82 10.65 18.75
C ARG A 49 -2.55 10.70 17.25
N ALA A 50 -3.10 11.71 16.58
CA ALA A 50 -2.97 11.83 15.13
C ALA A 50 -1.50 11.95 14.72
N GLU A 51 -0.68 12.59 15.55
CA GLU A 51 0.75 12.80 15.36
C GLU A 51 1.58 11.50 15.40
N ASP A 52 1.01 10.39 15.92
CA ASP A 52 1.67 9.08 15.89
C ASP A 52 1.54 8.39 14.53
N LEU A 53 0.59 8.83 13.68
CA LEU A 53 0.28 8.16 12.42
C LEU A 53 1.47 8.09 11.44
N PRO A 54 2.33 9.13 11.27
CA PRO A 54 3.53 9.03 10.44
C PRO A 54 4.57 8.04 10.94
N ILE A 55 4.44 7.55 12.18
CA ILE A 55 5.26 6.48 12.75
C ILE A 55 4.59 5.12 12.53
N ILE A 56 3.26 5.05 12.55
CA ILE A 56 2.51 3.81 12.39
C ILE A 56 2.40 3.40 10.92
N THR A 57 1.93 4.29 10.05
CA THR A 57 1.62 3.97 8.65
C THR A 57 2.80 3.49 7.80
N PRO A 58 4.08 3.87 8.03
CA PRO A 58 5.19 3.31 7.26
C PRO A 58 5.37 1.80 7.42
N ARG A 59 4.75 1.19 8.45
CA ARG A 59 4.79 -0.25 8.67
C ARG A 59 3.72 -0.97 7.86
N ILE A 60 2.88 -0.25 7.10
CA ILE A 60 1.98 -0.86 6.12
C ILE A 60 2.80 -1.57 5.05
N CYS A 61 3.85 -0.97 4.51
CA CYS A 61 4.69 -1.64 3.52
C CYS A 61 6.15 -1.27 3.71
N GLY A 62 7.02 -2.28 3.79
CA GLY A 62 8.46 -2.09 3.90
C GLY A 62 9.15 -1.72 2.59
N VAL A 63 8.48 -1.91 1.44
CA VAL A 63 8.98 -1.53 0.11
C VAL A 63 8.66 -0.08 -0.23
N CYS A 64 7.48 0.43 0.14
CA CYS A 64 7.10 1.83 -0.04
C CYS A 64 6.84 2.60 1.28
N PRO A 65 7.71 2.51 2.30
CA PRO A 65 7.44 3.05 3.63
C PRO A 65 7.36 4.58 3.63
N VAL A 66 8.15 5.24 2.78
CA VAL A 66 8.16 6.70 2.61
C VAL A 66 6.82 7.20 2.08
N ALA A 67 6.18 6.46 1.17
CA ALA A 67 4.89 6.86 0.63
C ALA A 67 3.81 6.92 1.72
N HIS A 68 3.77 5.91 2.59
CA HIS A 68 2.87 5.89 3.72
C HIS A 68 3.19 6.96 4.78
N HIS A 69 4.48 7.22 5.04
CA HIS A 69 4.91 8.31 5.91
C HIS A 69 4.39 9.66 5.38
N MET A 70 4.63 9.93 4.10
CA MET A 70 4.27 11.18 3.45
C MET A 70 2.77 11.38 3.34
N ALA A 71 2.01 10.32 3.05
CA ALA A 71 0.56 10.36 3.03
C ALA A 71 0.00 10.74 4.41
N SER A 72 0.51 10.12 5.48
CA SER A 72 0.09 10.45 6.84
C SER A 72 0.48 11.87 7.24
N ALA A 73 1.70 12.32 6.94
CA ALA A 73 2.14 13.67 7.26
C ALA A 73 1.27 14.73 6.57
N LYS A 74 0.97 14.55 5.27
CA LYS A 74 0.09 15.45 4.52
C LYS A 74 -1.35 15.45 5.04
N ALA A 75 -1.86 14.28 5.46
CA ALA A 75 -3.18 14.18 6.06
C ALA A 75 -3.27 14.99 7.37
N LEU A 76 -2.21 14.97 8.20
CA LEU A 76 -2.13 15.79 9.40
C LEU A 76 -1.99 17.28 9.10
N ASP A 77 -1.18 17.66 8.11
CA ASP A 77 -1.08 19.06 7.70
C ASP A 77 -2.46 19.61 7.31
N ALA A 78 -3.24 18.84 6.55
CA ALA A 78 -4.61 19.19 6.18
C ALA A 78 -5.56 19.23 7.40
N ALA A 79 -5.48 18.24 8.30
CA ALA A 79 -6.33 18.16 9.49
C ALA A 79 -6.08 19.32 10.47
N PHE A 80 -4.83 19.76 10.61
CA PHE A 80 -4.44 20.90 11.44
C PHE A 80 -4.46 22.25 10.71
N ASN A 81 -4.78 22.25 9.40
CA ASN A 81 -4.77 23.43 8.55
C ASN A 81 -3.43 24.20 8.61
N VAL A 82 -2.33 23.48 8.49
CA VAL A 82 -0.97 24.02 8.53
C VAL A 82 -0.26 23.84 7.19
N GLU A 83 0.52 24.84 6.81
CA GLU A 83 1.36 24.78 5.61
C GLU A 83 2.83 24.60 6.02
N PRO A 84 3.51 23.52 5.63
CA PRO A 84 4.92 23.32 5.92
C PRO A 84 5.77 24.43 5.28
N PRO A 85 6.84 24.91 5.96
CA PRO A 85 7.72 25.89 5.37
C PRO A 85 8.47 25.30 4.16
N GLU A 86 8.92 26.15 3.26
CA GLU A 86 9.56 25.74 2.00
C GLU A 86 10.73 24.74 2.18
N PRO A 87 11.63 24.88 3.19
CA PRO A 87 12.65 23.86 3.46
C PRO A 87 12.06 22.47 3.77
N ALA A 88 10.94 22.40 4.51
CA ALA A 88 10.29 21.14 4.84
C ALA A 88 9.69 20.47 3.59
N LYS A 89 9.09 21.24 2.68
CA LYS A 89 8.59 20.73 1.40
C LYS A 89 9.70 20.12 0.55
N LYS A 90 10.85 20.80 0.46
CA LYS A 90 12.02 20.31 -0.28
C LYS A 90 12.60 19.04 0.34
N LEU A 91 12.70 18.97 1.67
CA LEU A 91 13.14 17.76 2.36
C LEU A 91 12.18 16.58 2.14
N ARG A 92 10.87 16.83 2.18
CA ARG A 92 9.84 15.84 1.89
C ARG A 92 9.91 15.33 0.44
N ALA A 93 10.15 16.22 -0.52
CA ALA A 93 10.37 15.83 -1.91
C ALA A 93 11.65 15.00 -2.09
N LEU A 94 12.75 15.43 -1.47
CA LEU A 94 14.01 14.68 -1.48
C LEU A 94 13.86 13.28 -0.88
N MET A 95 13.15 13.16 0.25
CA MET A 95 12.87 11.87 0.89
C MET A 95 12.10 10.93 -0.04
N TYR A 96 11.21 11.47 -0.89
CA TYR A 96 10.40 10.69 -1.83
C TYR A 96 11.14 10.29 -3.12
N CYS A 97 12.29 10.89 -3.41
CA CYS A 97 13.12 10.54 -4.56
C CYS A 97 14.07 9.37 -4.30
N GLY A 98 14.18 8.91 -3.04
CA GLY A 98 15.05 7.82 -2.61
C GLY A 98 14.37 6.46 -2.60
#